data_AF-A0A939FSH3-F1
#
_entry.id   AF-A0A939FSH3-F1
#
_cell.length_a   1.000
_cell.length_b   1.000
_cell.length_c   1.000
_cell.angle_alpha   90.00
_cell.angle_beta   90.00
_cell.angle_gamma   90.00
#
_symmetry.space_group_name_H-M   'P 1'
#
loop_
_entity.id
_entity.type
_entity.pdbx_description
1 polymer ?
#
loop_
_entity_poly.entity_id
_entity_poly.type
_entity_poly.pdbx_seq_one_letter_code
_entity_poly.pdbx_strand_id
1 'polypeptide(L)'
;MQHGFPHVDTVQAAITALYKRLSYDGVRSFAASMPPADVAFSDHEDPYLGVQRVAGEMVRHLRLPDARMIVSFRDMRHAGSVELAAGPEYFIELNSRFKTHRKDIGAALSHEVMHVYLHRLGLEFPGTRDNEILTDTAAAYLGAGWLLLDAYRESSVTTQKLGYLTPEEFGYVLAKRAEAFGEDPSPWFTSAQAYDAYARGRERARRDGRRPPLAGAGRLGRHRYARDRRTRTASAEAGYVFEGSDPLRVSFPCPTCHQRIRVPVRGRLRARCALCRTELECDT
;
A
#
# COMPACT_ATOMS: atom_id res chain seq x y z
N MET A 1 15.96 14.37 2.75
CA MET A 1 14.89 13.52 2.19
C MET A 1 15.39 12.07 2.23
N GLN A 2 14.55 11.11 2.61
CA GLN A 2 14.96 9.70 2.72
C GLN A 2 14.46 8.96 1.47
N HIS A 3 15.35 8.29 0.75
CA HIS A 3 15.03 7.42 -0.39
C HIS A 3 15.07 5.95 0.02
N GLY A 4 14.51 5.08 -0.81
CA GLY A 4 14.54 3.64 -0.62
C GLY A 4 13.38 3.15 0.24
N PHE A 5 13.61 2.14 1.07
CA PHE A 5 12.55 1.37 1.73
C PHE A 5 12.65 1.39 3.27
N PRO A 6 12.77 2.56 3.93
CA PRO A 6 13.00 2.66 5.37
C PRO A 6 11.83 2.21 6.25
N HIS A 7 10.63 2.09 5.70
CA HIS A 7 9.35 1.79 6.37
C HIS A 7 8.70 0.53 5.80
N VAL A 8 9.43 -0.26 5.01
CA VAL A 8 8.88 -1.44 4.34
C VAL A 8 8.29 -2.45 5.30
N ASP A 9 8.84 -2.59 6.50
CA ASP A 9 8.29 -3.52 7.50
C ASP A 9 6.91 -3.06 7.98
N THR A 10 6.72 -1.76 8.22
CA THR A 10 5.41 -1.17 8.57
C THR A 10 4.43 -1.26 7.39
N VAL A 11 4.88 -1.04 6.16
CA VAL A 11 4.07 -1.24 4.94
C VAL A 11 3.59 -2.69 4.81
N GLN A 12 4.48 -3.65 5.03
CA GLN A 12 4.15 -5.08 4.98
C GLN A 12 3.17 -5.47 6.09
N ALA A 13 3.34 -4.91 7.29
CA ALA A 13 2.39 -5.06 8.38
C ALA A 13 1.01 -4.47 8.03
N ALA A 14 0.97 -3.29 7.40
CA ALA A 14 -0.26 -2.65 6.96
C ALA A 14 -1.01 -3.49 5.90
N ILE A 15 -0.32 -4.02 4.88
CA ILE A 15 -0.93 -4.95 3.92
C ILE A 15 -1.50 -6.19 4.65
N THR A 16 -0.75 -6.77 5.58
CA THR A 16 -1.23 -7.91 6.38
C THR A 16 -2.51 -7.54 7.16
N ALA A 17 -2.52 -6.36 7.79
CA ALA A 17 -3.63 -5.87 8.58
C ALA A 17 -4.88 -5.62 7.74
N LEU A 18 -4.73 -5.08 6.52
CA LEU A 18 -5.82 -4.91 5.57
C LEU A 18 -6.48 -6.24 5.21
N TYR A 19 -5.70 -7.25 4.84
CA TYR A 19 -6.26 -8.58 4.55
C TYR A 19 -6.92 -9.21 5.78
N LYS A 20 -6.37 -9.01 6.99
CA LYS A 20 -7.00 -9.51 8.23
C LYS A 20 -8.33 -8.83 8.49
N ARG A 21 -8.41 -7.51 8.28
CA ARG A 21 -9.61 -6.74 8.59
C ARG A 21 -10.70 -6.92 7.55
N LEU A 22 -10.34 -6.94 6.27
CA LEU A 22 -11.29 -7.01 5.15
C LEU A 22 -11.55 -8.43 4.65
N SER A 23 -10.72 -9.41 5.04
CA SER A 23 -10.61 -10.73 4.39
C SER A 23 -10.13 -10.66 2.93
N TYR A 24 -9.82 -11.82 2.36
CA TYR A 24 -9.49 -11.92 0.93
C TYR A 24 -10.60 -11.37 0.03
N ASP A 25 -11.85 -11.77 0.25
CA ASP A 25 -12.97 -11.38 -0.61
C ASP A 25 -13.27 -9.87 -0.50
N GLY A 26 -13.11 -9.29 0.70
CA GLY A 26 -13.25 -7.84 0.89
C GLY A 26 -12.14 -7.04 0.19
N VAL A 27 -10.88 -7.46 0.27
CA VAL A 27 -9.80 -6.83 -0.51
C VAL A 27 -10.06 -6.98 -2.01
N ARG A 28 -10.48 -8.17 -2.47
CA ARG A 28 -10.80 -8.43 -3.88
C ARG A 28 -11.97 -7.61 -4.43
N SER A 29 -12.80 -7.04 -3.55
CA SER A 29 -13.86 -6.13 -3.94
C SER A 29 -13.34 -4.78 -4.49
N PHE A 30 -12.06 -4.44 -4.25
CA PHE A 30 -11.37 -3.25 -4.77
C PHE A 30 -10.53 -3.55 -6.02
N ALA A 31 -11.05 -4.40 -6.91
CA ALA A 31 -10.30 -4.90 -8.07
C ALA A 31 -9.92 -3.80 -9.08
N ALA A 32 -10.80 -2.82 -9.30
CA ALA A 32 -10.50 -1.66 -10.12
C ALA A 32 -9.90 -0.55 -9.25
N SER A 33 -8.87 0.13 -9.74
CA SER A 33 -8.44 1.41 -9.17
C SER A 33 -9.36 2.55 -9.64
N MET A 34 -9.33 3.68 -8.93
CA MET A 34 -9.99 4.89 -9.38
C MET A 34 -9.38 5.34 -10.72
N PRO A 35 -10.18 5.53 -11.78
CA PRO A 35 -9.64 5.94 -13.07
C PRO A 35 -9.23 7.42 -13.03
N PRO A 36 -8.20 7.84 -13.79
CA PRO A 36 -7.77 9.24 -13.86
C PRO A 36 -8.87 10.23 -14.22
N ALA A 37 -9.86 9.80 -15.02
CA ALA A 37 -10.98 10.65 -15.43
C ALA A 37 -11.87 11.08 -14.26
N ASP A 38 -12.08 10.22 -13.26
CA ASP A 38 -12.98 10.49 -12.13
C ASP A 38 -12.38 11.52 -11.16
N VAL A 39 -11.06 11.67 -11.18
CA VAL A 39 -10.29 12.55 -10.29
C VAL A 39 -9.65 13.73 -11.02
N ALA A 40 -9.85 13.83 -12.34
CA ALA A 40 -9.38 14.94 -13.14
C ALA A 40 -10.12 16.23 -12.76
N PHE A 41 -9.39 17.34 -12.74
CA PHE A 41 -9.93 18.70 -12.60
C PHE A 41 -9.72 19.46 -13.90
N SER A 42 -10.77 20.08 -14.42
CA SER A 42 -10.60 21.05 -15.50
C SER A 42 -10.22 22.43 -14.95
N ASP A 43 -9.49 23.23 -15.74
CA ASP A 43 -9.11 24.60 -15.34
C ASP A 43 -10.32 25.53 -15.21
N HIS A 44 -11.46 25.18 -15.81
CA HIS A 44 -12.71 25.95 -15.78
C HIS A 44 -13.67 25.52 -14.68
N GLU A 45 -13.42 24.39 -14.02
CA GLU A 45 -14.24 23.89 -12.92
C GLU A 45 -14.07 24.78 -11.68
N ASP A 46 -15.17 25.03 -10.95
CA ASP A 46 -15.07 25.69 -9.65
C ASP A 46 -14.34 24.76 -8.65
N PRO A 47 -13.30 25.24 -7.94
CA PRO A 47 -12.53 24.39 -7.04
C PRO A 47 -13.35 23.71 -5.94
N TYR A 48 -14.39 24.36 -5.41
CA TYR A 48 -15.24 23.79 -4.37
C TYR A 48 -16.18 22.72 -4.94
N LEU A 49 -16.76 22.95 -6.13
CA LEU A 49 -17.59 21.93 -6.77
C LEU A 49 -16.77 20.71 -7.18
N GLY A 50 -15.57 20.93 -7.75
CA GLY A 50 -14.71 19.84 -8.18
C GLY A 50 -14.18 19.00 -7.02
N VAL A 51 -13.78 19.62 -5.90
CA VAL A 51 -13.30 18.86 -4.73
C VAL A 51 -14.40 18.00 -4.12
N GLN A 52 -15.64 18.50 -4.07
CA GLN A 52 -16.77 17.73 -3.56
C GLN A 52 -17.13 16.57 -4.50
N ARG A 53 -17.07 16.78 -5.82
CA ARG A 53 -17.24 15.72 -6.81
C ARG A 53 -16.20 14.61 -6.61
N VAL A 54 -14.92 14.96 -6.54
CA VAL A 54 -13.84 13.97 -6.36
C VAL A 54 -13.95 13.25 -5.02
N ALA A 55 -14.34 13.94 -3.94
CA ALA A 55 -14.62 13.30 -2.66
C ALA A 55 -15.78 12.29 -2.78
N GLY A 56 -16.84 12.61 -3.52
CA GLY A 56 -17.94 11.70 -3.83
C GLY A 56 -17.50 10.45 -4.60
N GLU A 57 -16.61 10.62 -5.59
CA GLU A 57 -16.01 9.49 -6.32
C GLU A 57 -15.19 8.57 -5.39
N MET A 58 -14.42 9.15 -4.47
CA MET A 58 -13.66 8.38 -3.47
C MET A 58 -14.55 7.65 -2.48
N VAL A 59 -15.63 8.29 -2.02
CA VAL A 59 -16.64 7.68 -1.16
C VAL A 59 -17.27 6.46 -1.83
N ARG A 60 -17.61 6.57 -3.13
CA ARG A 60 -18.16 5.45 -3.90
C ARG A 60 -17.12 4.33 -4.08
N HIS A 61 -15.90 4.69 -4.46
CA HIS A 61 -14.78 3.76 -4.62
C HIS A 61 -14.53 2.95 -3.34
N LEU A 62 -14.50 3.64 -2.20
CA LEU A 62 -14.28 3.06 -0.87
C LEU A 62 -15.54 2.44 -0.26
N ARG A 63 -16.67 2.44 -0.98
CA ARG A 63 -17.95 1.84 -0.56
C ARG A 63 -18.41 2.40 0.80
N LEU A 64 -18.40 3.72 0.92
CA LEU A 64 -18.78 4.47 2.12
C LEU A 64 -20.15 5.19 1.97
N PRO A 65 -21.27 4.50 1.65
CA PRO A 65 -22.52 5.14 1.22
C PRO A 65 -23.14 6.10 2.25
N ASP A 66 -22.93 5.86 3.55
CA ASP A 66 -23.43 6.73 4.63
C ASP A 66 -22.41 7.80 5.04
N ALA A 67 -21.37 8.07 4.24
CA ALA A 67 -20.37 9.08 4.53
C ALA A 67 -20.59 10.32 3.65
N ARG A 68 -20.99 11.42 4.28
CA ARG A 68 -21.09 12.74 3.69
C ARG A 68 -19.78 13.49 3.96
N MET A 69 -18.97 13.63 2.93
CA MET A 69 -17.76 14.45 2.98
C MET A 69 -18.12 15.91 2.76
N ILE A 70 -17.62 16.78 3.63
CA ILE A 70 -17.72 18.23 3.48
C ILE A 70 -16.30 18.75 3.40
N VAL A 71 -15.86 19.05 2.18
CA VAL A 71 -14.51 19.57 1.94
C VAL A 71 -14.49 21.10 1.89
N SER A 72 -13.57 21.69 2.65
CA SER A 72 -13.30 23.13 2.67
C SER A 72 -11.81 23.40 2.39
N PHE A 73 -11.47 24.67 2.19
CA PHE A 73 -10.08 25.10 2.01
C PHE A 73 -9.67 26.09 3.09
N ARG A 74 -8.47 25.90 3.66
CA ARG A 74 -7.93 26.74 4.73
C ARG A 74 -6.42 26.94 4.57
N ASP A 75 -5.91 28.09 5.01
CA ASP A 75 -4.46 28.31 5.12
C ASP A 75 -3.91 27.46 6.28
N MET A 76 -3.01 26.53 5.96
CA MET A 76 -2.43 25.62 6.94
C MET A 76 -1.04 25.17 6.54
N ARG A 77 -0.33 24.51 7.46
CA ARG A 77 1.00 23.93 7.19
C ARG A 77 0.91 22.58 6.46
N HIS A 78 -0.10 21.78 6.77
CA HIS A 78 -0.30 20.46 6.22
C HIS A 78 -1.05 20.51 4.88
N ALA A 79 -1.09 19.38 4.16
CA ALA A 79 -1.85 19.28 2.92
C ALA A 79 -3.35 19.21 3.19
N GLY A 80 -3.75 18.42 4.18
CA GLY A 80 -5.12 18.39 4.67
C GLY A 80 -5.20 17.94 6.12
N SER A 81 -6.43 17.90 6.61
CA SER A 81 -6.81 17.25 7.85
C SER A 81 -8.27 16.82 7.77
N VAL A 82 -8.62 15.73 8.46
CA VAL A 82 -10.00 15.28 8.61
C VAL A 82 -10.41 15.22 10.08
N GLU A 83 -11.62 15.67 10.37
CA GLU A 83 -12.26 15.48 11.67
C GLU A 83 -12.99 14.14 11.70
N LEU A 84 -12.47 13.20 12.49
CA LEU A 84 -13.08 11.90 12.70
C LEU A 84 -14.10 11.99 13.84
N ALA A 85 -15.37 12.08 13.49
CA ALA A 85 -16.48 12.07 14.44
C ALA A 85 -17.35 10.81 14.28
N ALA A 86 -18.12 10.50 15.33
CA ALA A 86 -19.19 9.51 15.24
C ALA A 86 -20.37 10.13 14.46
N GLY A 87 -20.63 9.62 13.26
CA GLY A 87 -21.75 10.08 12.45
C GLY A 87 -21.56 9.88 10.94
N PRO A 88 -22.54 10.32 10.15
CA PRO A 88 -22.44 10.27 8.70
C PRO A 88 -21.57 11.40 8.12
N GLU A 89 -21.36 12.49 8.83
CA GLU A 89 -20.68 13.69 8.31
C GLU A 89 -19.20 13.73 8.71
N TYR A 90 -18.34 14.00 7.73
CA TYR A 90 -16.90 14.17 7.90
C TYR A 90 -16.45 15.48 7.28
N PHE A 91 -15.71 16.27 8.05
CA PHE A 91 -15.17 17.54 7.61
C PHE A 91 -13.71 17.36 7.21
N ILE A 92 -13.41 17.68 5.96
CA ILE A 92 -12.05 17.65 5.42
C ILE A 92 -11.63 19.08 5.13
N GLU A 93 -10.56 19.53 5.76
CA GLU A 93 -9.93 20.81 5.44
C GLU A 93 -8.72 20.53 4.54
N LEU A 94 -8.71 21.10 3.34
CA LEU A 94 -7.55 21.06 2.45
C LEU A 94 -6.81 22.39 2.47
N ASN A 95 -5.50 22.36 2.19
CA ASN A 95 -4.71 23.58 2.08
C ASN A 95 -5.22 24.49 0.95
N SER A 96 -5.38 25.78 1.23
CA SER A 96 -5.85 26.79 0.27
C SER A 96 -5.05 26.85 -1.03
N ARG A 97 -3.76 26.47 -1.00
CA ARG A 97 -2.89 26.39 -2.20
C ARG A 97 -3.43 25.44 -3.26
N PHE A 98 -4.23 24.45 -2.90
CA PHE A 98 -4.80 23.51 -3.86
C PHE A 98 -5.85 24.16 -4.78
N LYS A 99 -6.35 25.35 -4.43
CA LYS A 99 -7.16 26.17 -5.34
C LYS A 99 -6.39 26.51 -6.63
N THR A 100 -5.07 26.66 -6.54
CA THR A 100 -4.16 26.93 -7.67
C THR A 100 -3.40 25.67 -8.13
N HIS A 101 -3.24 24.66 -7.27
CA HIS A 101 -2.59 23.38 -7.58
C HIS A 101 -3.59 22.22 -7.63
N ARG A 102 -4.56 22.31 -8.54
CA ARG A 102 -5.71 21.39 -8.59
C ARG A 102 -5.35 19.92 -8.85
N LYS A 103 -4.23 19.68 -9.53
CA LYS A 103 -3.74 18.33 -9.86
C LYS A 103 -3.43 17.49 -8.62
N ASP A 104 -3.14 18.14 -7.49
CA ASP A 104 -2.75 17.46 -6.24
C ASP A 104 -3.95 17.23 -5.29
N ILE A 105 -5.13 17.77 -5.61
CA ILE A 105 -6.35 17.60 -4.80
C ILE A 105 -6.70 16.12 -4.65
N GLY A 106 -6.64 15.36 -5.75
CA GLY A 106 -6.92 13.93 -5.72
C GLY A 106 -5.96 13.16 -4.81
N ALA A 107 -4.68 13.55 -4.77
CA ALA A 107 -3.71 12.96 -3.87
C ALA A 107 -4.03 13.26 -2.41
N ALA A 108 -4.29 14.54 -2.08
CA ALA A 108 -4.64 14.95 -0.72
C ALA A 108 -5.94 14.28 -0.24
N LEU A 109 -7.00 14.29 -1.05
CA LEU A 109 -8.26 13.64 -0.71
C LEU A 109 -8.11 12.11 -0.55
N SER A 110 -7.28 11.46 -1.38
CA SER A 110 -7.06 10.01 -1.25
C SER A 110 -6.51 9.64 0.11
N HIS A 111 -5.68 10.51 0.70
CA HIS A 111 -5.15 10.35 2.04
C HIS A 111 -6.22 10.63 3.10
N GLU A 112 -6.87 11.79 3.06
CA GLU A 112 -7.85 12.19 4.09
C GLU A 112 -9.09 11.29 4.12
N VAL A 113 -9.62 10.90 2.96
CA VAL A 113 -10.78 10.00 2.89
C VAL A 113 -10.38 8.58 3.35
N MET A 114 -9.12 8.18 3.17
CA MET A 114 -8.64 6.90 3.69
C MET A 114 -8.59 6.86 5.21
N HIS A 115 -8.28 7.98 5.89
CA HIS A 115 -8.44 8.08 7.35
C HIS A 115 -9.88 7.80 7.78
N VAL A 116 -10.87 8.33 7.06
CA VAL A 116 -12.30 8.04 7.35
C VAL A 116 -12.62 6.55 7.13
N TYR A 117 -12.14 5.96 6.04
CA TYR A 117 -12.35 4.56 5.75
C TYR A 117 -11.75 3.66 6.84
N LEU A 118 -10.50 3.90 7.23
CA LEU A 118 -9.81 3.16 8.27
C LEU A 118 -10.47 3.34 9.65
N HIS A 119 -10.92 4.55 9.97
CA HIS A 119 -11.68 4.82 11.19
C HIS A 119 -13.00 4.03 11.23
N ARG A 120 -13.77 4.01 10.13
CA ARG A 120 -15.00 3.19 10.06
C ARG A 120 -14.73 1.69 10.11
N LEU A 121 -13.58 1.26 9.60
CA LEU A 121 -13.09 -0.10 9.80
C LEU A 121 -12.60 -0.33 11.22
N GLY A 122 -12.37 0.67 12.07
CA GLY A 122 -11.70 0.48 13.37
C GLY A 122 -10.32 -0.15 13.20
N LEU A 123 -9.60 0.22 12.14
CA LEU A 123 -8.25 -0.24 11.85
C LEU A 123 -7.27 0.91 11.99
N GLU A 124 -6.44 0.85 13.03
CA GLU A 124 -5.42 1.85 13.32
C GLU A 124 -4.12 1.17 13.78
N PHE A 125 -2.99 1.84 13.56
CA PHE A 125 -1.70 1.45 14.12
C PHE A 125 -1.34 2.34 15.32
N PRO A 126 -0.57 1.81 16.29
CA PRO A 126 -0.17 2.60 17.44
C PRO A 126 0.78 3.73 17.04
N GLY A 127 0.45 4.95 17.44
CA GLY A 127 1.26 6.14 17.19
C GLY A 127 1.04 6.75 15.81
N THR A 128 1.16 8.07 15.75
CA THR A 128 0.84 8.86 14.55
C THR A 128 1.60 8.37 13.31
N ARG A 129 2.91 8.19 13.40
CA ARG A 129 3.73 7.84 12.23
C ARG A 129 3.31 6.54 11.55
N ASP A 130 3.12 5.48 12.34
CA ASP A 130 2.78 4.17 11.79
C ASP A 130 1.33 4.15 11.28
N ASN A 131 0.44 4.92 11.90
CA ASN A 131 -0.92 5.10 11.42
C ASN A 131 -0.97 5.84 10.07
N GLU A 132 -0.14 6.85 9.87
CA GLU A 132 -0.06 7.53 8.57
C GLU A 132 0.52 6.63 7.46
N ILE A 133 1.49 5.77 7.81
CA ILE A 133 2.00 4.74 6.89
C ILE A 133 0.90 3.74 6.52
N LEU A 134 0.07 3.35 7.49
CA LEU A 134 -1.11 2.51 7.25
C LEU A 134 -2.09 3.23 6.30
N THR A 135 -2.39 4.51 6.52
CA THR A 135 -3.28 5.30 5.67
C THR A 135 -2.78 5.36 4.23
N ASP A 136 -1.52 5.72 4.00
CA ASP A 136 -0.96 5.76 2.64
C ASP A 136 -0.92 4.37 1.98
N THR A 137 -0.54 3.35 2.74
CA THR A 137 -0.50 1.97 2.25
C THR A 137 -1.90 1.51 1.86
N ALA A 138 -2.92 1.81 2.66
CA ALA A 138 -4.30 1.46 2.38
C ALA A 138 -4.84 2.22 1.17
N ALA A 139 -4.57 3.53 1.06
CA ALA A 139 -4.94 4.32 -0.10
C ALA A 139 -4.35 3.74 -1.39
N ALA A 140 -3.04 3.44 -1.41
CA ALA A 140 -2.39 2.84 -2.57
C ALA A 140 -2.89 1.42 -2.86
N TYR A 141 -2.99 0.56 -1.85
CA TYR A 141 -3.32 -0.85 -2.05
C TYR A 141 -4.79 -1.06 -2.44
N LEU A 142 -5.70 -0.21 -1.98
CA LEU A 142 -7.14 -0.26 -2.30
C LEU A 142 -7.52 0.55 -3.54
N GLY A 143 -6.55 1.13 -4.27
CA GLY A 143 -6.77 1.63 -5.63
C GLY A 143 -6.95 3.14 -5.79
N ALA A 144 -6.69 3.94 -4.75
CA ALA A 144 -6.70 5.41 -4.83
C ALA A 144 -5.29 6.04 -4.83
N GLY A 145 -4.28 5.34 -4.28
CA GLY A 145 -2.97 5.94 -4.02
C GLY A 145 -1.98 5.99 -5.19
N TRP A 146 -2.38 5.64 -6.43
CA TRP A 146 -1.57 6.00 -7.60
C TRP A 146 -1.46 7.52 -7.75
N LEU A 147 -2.48 8.26 -7.28
CA LEU A 147 -2.51 9.72 -7.19
C LEU A 147 -1.42 10.27 -6.26
N LEU A 148 -1.17 9.59 -5.14
CA LEU A 148 -0.15 9.99 -4.17
C LEU A 148 1.26 9.90 -4.79
N LEU A 149 1.53 8.82 -5.51
CA LEU A 149 2.81 8.68 -6.22
C LEU A 149 2.93 9.68 -7.38
N ASP A 150 1.86 9.88 -8.16
CA ASP A 150 1.92 10.77 -9.31
C ASP A 150 2.01 12.26 -8.93
N ALA A 151 1.44 12.66 -7.80
CA ALA A 151 1.56 14.01 -7.25
C ALA A 151 2.91 14.24 -6.54
N TYR A 152 3.73 13.20 -6.35
CA TYR A 152 5.02 13.36 -5.70
C TYR A 152 5.96 14.21 -6.57
N ARG A 153 6.49 15.30 -6.00
CA ARG A 153 7.45 16.19 -6.66
C ARG A 153 8.61 16.50 -5.71
N GLU A 154 9.82 16.23 -6.16
CA GLU A 154 11.02 16.78 -5.54
C GLU A 154 11.24 18.21 -6.07
N SER A 155 10.97 19.24 -5.27
CA SER A 155 11.38 20.60 -5.58
C SER A 155 12.36 21.11 -4.51
N SER A 156 13.44 21.76 -4.95
CA SER A 156 14.49 22.37 -4.12
C SER A 156 14.00 23.54 -3.26
N VAL A 157 12.74 23.94 -3.39
CA VAL A 157 12.17 25.14 -2.72
C VAL A 157 11.00 24.80 -1.79
N THR A 158 10.31 23.67 -1.96
CA THR A 158 9.38 23.12 -0.96
C THR A 158 9.34 21.59 -1.05
N THR A 159 9.69 20.89 0.04
CA THR A 159 9.46 19.45 0.15
C THR A 159 8.00 19.23 0.52
N GLN A 160 7.13 19.12 -0.48
CA GLN A 160 5.70 18.86 -0.26
C GLN A 160 5.51 17.35 -0.08
N LYS A 161 5.58 16.87 1.16
CA LYS A 161 5.35 15.46 1.46
C LYS A 161 3.83 15.21 1.46
N LEU A 162 3.28 14.79 0.32
CA LEU A 162 1.94 14.19 0.23
C LEU A 162 2.09 12.72 0.62
N GLY A 163 2.09 12.46 1.93
CA GLY A 163 2.24 11.11 2.49
C GLY A 163 3.53 10.89 3.28
N TYR A 164 3.57 9.80 4.02
CA TYR A 164 4.63 9.35 4.91
C TYR A 164 5.56 8.33 4.25
N LEU A 165 5.11 7.65 3.18
CA LEU A 165 5.92 6.76 2.37
C LEU A 165 6.95 7.52 1.52
N THR A 166 8.07 6.86 1.21
CA THR A 166 8.95 7.29 0.11
C THR A 166 8.30 6.99 -1.24
N PRO A 167 8.76 7.60 -2.35
CA PRO A 167 8.30 7.22 -3.69
C PRO A 167 8.48 5.74 -3.98
N GLU A 168 9.64 5.17 -3.60
CA GLU A 168 9.92 3.75 -3.82
C GLU A 168 8.95 2.85 -3.05
N GLU A 169 8.54 3.25 -1.85
CA GLU A 169 7.56 2.52 -1.03
C GLU A 169 6.16 2.60 -1.62
N PHE A 170 5.73 3.77 -2.10
CA PHE A 170 4.50 3.87 -2.90
C PHE A 170 4.56 2.95 -4.12
N GLY A 171 5.68 2.99 -4.86
CA GLY A 171 5.94 2.10 -5.99
C GLY A 171 5.86 0.62 -5.61
N TYR A 172 6.34 0.25 -4.41
CA TYR A 172 6.25 -1.11 -3.89
C TYR A 172 4.80 -1.50 -3.61
N VAL A 173 4.03 -0.67 -2.89
CA VAL A 173 2.62 -0.97 -2.61
C VAL A 173 1.79 -1.10 -3.89
N LEU A 174 1.99 -0.19 -4.85
CA LEU A 174 1.33 -0.27 -6.16
C LEU A 174 1.74 -1.52 -6.94
N ALA A 175 3.00 -1.94 -6.90
CA ALA A 175 3.42 -3.18 -7.53
C ALA A 175 2.80 -4.41 -6.86
N LYS A 176 2.66 -4.41 -5.53
CA LYS A 176 2.00 -5.49 -4.79
C LYS A 176 0.51 -5.57 -5.11
N ARG A 177 -0.14 -4.43 -5.33
CA ARG A 177 -1.51 -4.36 -5.85
C ARG A 177 -1.56 -4.90 -7.29
N ALA A 178 -0.71 -4.40 -8.17
CA ALA A 178 -0.63 -4.83 -9.57
C ALA A 178 -0.51 -6.36 -9.68
N GLU A 179 0.35 -6.99 -8.89
CA GLU A 179 0.50 -8.44 -8.83
C GLU A 179 -0.74 -9.16 -8.27
N ALA A 180 -1.40 -8.60 -7.25
CA ALA A 180 -2.59 -9.19 -6.64
C ALA A 180 -3.87 -9.07 -7.50
N PHE A 181 -3.94 -8.07 -8.38
CA PHE A 181 -5.13 -7.74 -9.16
C PHE A 181 -4.98 -7.90 -10.68
N GLY A 182 -3.75 -8.00 -11.20
CA GLY A 182 -3.49 -8.06 -12.64
C GLY A 182 -3.66 -6.72 -13.35
N GLU A 183 -3.44 -5.60 -12.65
CA GLU A 183 -3.56 -4.23 -13.15
C GLU A 183 -2.17 -3.61 -13.33
N ASP A 184 -1.96 -2.77 -14.35
CA ASP A 184 -0.74 -1.97 -14.48
C ASP A 184 -1.07 -0.49 -14.32
N PRO A 185 -0.66 0.16 -13.21
CA PRO A 185 -0.89 1.59 -12.99
C PRO A 185 0.05 2.48 -13.81
N SER A 186 1.06 1.90 -14.47
CA SER A 186 2.08 2.67 -15.19
C SER A 186 1.52 3.70 -16.19
N PRO A 187 0.46 3.41 -16.98
CA PRO A 187 -0.07 4.37 -17.94
C PRO A 187 -0.68 5.64 -17.33
N TRP A 188 -0.93 5.67 -16.02
CA TRP A 188 -1.53 6.82 -15.33
C TRP A 188 -0.50 7.80 -14.80
N PHE A 189 0.78 7.42 -14.76
CA PHE A 189 1.83 8.30 -14.30
C PHE A 189 2.15 9.37 -15.34
N THR A 190 2.18 10.61 -14.88
CA THR A 190 2.49 11.81 -15.66
C THR A 190 3.93 12.28 -15.49
N SER A 191 4.68 11.72 -14.53
CA SER A 191 6.04 12.13 -14.20
C SER A 191 7.06 10.98 -14.29
N ALA A 192 8.27 11.27 -14.78
CA ALA A 192 9.37 10.31 -14.83
C ALA A 192 9.75 9.77 -13.44
N GLN A 193 9.64 10.63 -12.41
CA GLN A 193 9.90 10.26 -11.02
C GLN A 193 8.95 9.15 -10.52
N ALA A 194 7.65 9.25 -10.84
CA ALA A 194 6.68 8.22 -10.49
C ALA A 194 6.97 6.89 -11.20
N TYR A 195 7.32 6.92 -12.49
CA TYR A 195 7.74 5.72 -13.24
C TYR A 195 8.98 5.06 -12.62
N ASP A 196 10.02 5.83 -12.32
CA ASP A 196 11.25 5.34 -11.73
C ASP A 196 11.03 4.72 -10.34
N ALA A 197 10.23 5.39 -9.51
CA ALA A 197 9.84 4.93 -8.20
C ALA A 197 9.03 3.63 -8.27
N TYR A 198 8.05 3.54 -9.18
CA TYR A 198 7.30 2.31 -9.43
C TYR A 198 8.20 1.18 -9.94
N ALA A 199 9.15 1.45 -10.83
CA ALA A 199 10.09 0.46 -11.32
C ALA A 199 10.95 -0.12 -10.19
N ARG A 200 11.48 0.74 -9.31
CA ARG A 200 12.24 0.33 -8.11
C ARG A 200 11.38 -0.47 -7.13
N GLY A 201 10.16 0.00 -6.86
CA GLY A 201 9.19 -0.68 -6.01
C GLY A 201 8.78 -2.06 -6.54
N ARG A 202 8.56 -2.18 -7.85
CA ARG A 202 8.25 -3.44 -8.53
C ARG A 202 9.40 -4.45 -8.47
N GLU A 203 10.64 -3.99 -8.61
CA GLU A 203 11.80 -4.86 -8.40
C GLU A 203 11.86 -5.37 -6.95
N ARG A 204 11.57 -4.50 -5.97
CA ARG A 204 11.48 -4.93 -4.56
C ARG A 204 10.34 -5.93 -4.33
N ALA A 205 9.15 -5.73 -4.90
CA ALA A 205 8.01 -6.64 -4.81
C ALA A 205 8.33 -8.02 -5.38
N ARG A 206 8.94 -8.08 -6.57
CA ARG A 206 9.37 -9.34 -7.21
C ARG A 206 10.37 -10.13 -6.36
N ARG A 207 11.23 -9.44 -5.60
CA ARG A 207 12.18 -10.11 -4.70
C ARG A 207 11.48 -10.88 -3.59
N ASP A 208 10.29 -10.46 -3.15
CA ASP A 208 9.54 -11.19 -2.13
C ASP A 208 9.15 -12.60 -2.63
N GLY A 209 8.79 -12.72 -3.92
CA GLY A 209 8.50 -13.99 -4.59
C GLY A 209 9.72 -14.87 -4.92
N ARG A 210 10.93 -14.34 -4.75
CA ARG A 210 12.22 -15.00 -5.08
C ARG A 210 13.03 -15.38 -3.85
N ARG A 211 12.46 -15.28 -2.64
CA ARG A 211 13.14 -15.69 -1.41
C ARG A 211 12.85 -17.16 -1.10
N PRO A 212 13.84 -17.94 -0.66
CA PRO A 212 13.58 -19.27 -0.11
C PRO A 212 12.53 -19.18 1.02
N PRO A 213 11.67 -20.20 1.18
CA PRO A 213 11.66 -21.48 0.47
C PRO A 213 10.92 -21.47 -0.88
N LEU A 214 10.42 -20.32 -1.36
CA LEU A 214 9.64 -20.23 -2.59
C LEU A 214 10.41 -20.77 -3.80
N ALA A 215 9.74 -21.53 -4.66
CA ALA A 215 10.27 -22.19 -5.87
C ALA A 215 11.14 -21.23 -6.71
N GLY A 216 10.71 -19.98 -6.85
CA GLY A 216 11.39 -18.93 -7.61
C GLY A 216 12.73 -18.43 -7.05
N ALA A 217 13.21 -18.97 -5.93
CA ALA A 217 14.51 -18.59 -5.38
C ALA A 217 15.68 -19.02 -6.28
N GLY A 218 16.57 -18.07 -6.55
CA GLY A 218 17.77 -18.29 -7.35
C GLY A 218 18.81 -19.20 -6.68
N ARG A 219 19.80 -19.66 -7.46
CA ARG A 219 20.83 -20.62 -7.03
C ARG A 219 21.53 -20.24 -5.72
N LEU A 220 21.95 -18.98 -5.58
CA LEU A 220 22.61 -18.50 -4.35
C LEU A 220 21.69 -18.57 -3.12
N GLY A 221 20.43 -18.18 -3.29
CA GLY A 221 19.41 -18.29 -2.23
C GLY A 221 19.18 -19.75 -1.82
N ARG A 222 19.16 -20.67 -2.79
CA ARG A 222 19.05 -22.12 -2.54
C ARG A 222 20.25 -22.69 -1.80
N HIS A 223 21.47 -22.32 -2.20
CA HIS A 223 22.67 -22.74 -1.50
C HIS A 223 22.69 -22.26 -0.05
N ARG A 224 22.31 -20.99 0.19
CA ARG A 224 22.16 -20.45 1.55
C ARG A 224 21.11 -21.21 2.36
N TYR A 225 19.92 -21.37 1.81
CA TYR A 225 18.83 -22.10 2.46
C TYR A 225 19.21 -23.55 2.80
N ALA A 226 19.91 -24.25 1.90
CA ALA A 226 20.40 -25.60 2.16
C ALA A 226 21.48 -25.66 3.25
N ARG A 227 22.30 -24.62 3.39
CA ARG A 227 23.26 -24.47 4.51
C ARG A 227 22.53 -24.23 5.83
N ASP A 228 21.65 -23.23 5.86
CA ASP A 228 20.87 -22.84 7.03
C ASP A 228 19.98 -23.98 7.55
N ARG A 229 19.44 -24.80 6.63
CA ARG A 229 18.68 -26.01 6.98
C ARG A 229 19.51 -27.04 7.74
N ARG A 230 20.79 -27.22 7.39
CA ARG A 230 21.68 -28.18 8.08
C ARG A 230 22.01 -27.71 9.49
N THR A 231 22.21 -26.40 9.68
CA THR A 231 22.53 -25.79 10.97
C THR A 231 21.28 -25.40 11.76
N ARG A 232 20.08 -25.57 11.19
CA ARG A 232 18.77 -25.16 11.72
C ARG A 232 18.74 -23.69 12.16
N THR A 233 19.53 -22.86 11.51
CA THR A 233 19.73 -21.46 11.87
C THR A 233 19.79 -20.63 10.60
N ALA A 234 19.00 -19.56 10.58
CA ALA A 234 18.94 -18.60 9.48
C ALA A 234 19.16 -17.20 10.04
N SER A 235 19.79 -16.31 9.28
CA SER A 235 19.88 -14.91 9.67
C SER A 235 18.50 -14.24 9.61
N ALA A 236 18.29 -13.16 10.37
CA ALA A 236 17.07 -12.38 10.30
C ALA A 236 16.77 -11.90 8.85
N GLU A 237 17.81 -11.55 8.10
CA GLU A 237 17.72 -11.13 6.70
C GLU A 237 17.27 -12.22 5.72
N ALA A 238 17.38 -13.50 6.11
CA ALA A 238 17.03 -14.63 5.26
C ALA A 238 15.53 -14.66 4.94
N GLY A 239 14.69 -14.08 5.81
CA GLY A 239 13.24 -14.01 5.62
C GLY A 239 12.51 -15.33 5.89
N TYR A 240 13.20 -16.33 6.46
CA TYR A 240 12.60 -17.58 6.93
C TYR A 240 13.23 -18.00 8.26
N VAL A 241 12.52 -18.83 9.02
CA VAL A 241 12.97 -19.39 10.29
C VAL A 241 12.64 -20.88 10.32
N PHE A 242 13.59 -21.69 10.76
CA PHE A 242 13.36 -23.12 11.01
C PHE A 242 12.82 -23.35 12.42
N GLU A 243 11.85 -24.24 12.55
CA GLU A 243 11.12 -24.48 13.78
C GLU A 243 10.90 -25.98 14.01
N GLY A 244 11.02 -26.42 15.27
CA GLY A 244 10.82 -27.82 15.68
C GLY A 244 12.04 -28.73 15.47
N SER A 245 11.96 -29.93 16.05
CA SER A 245 13.00 -30.96 15.97
C SER A 245 12.66 -32.05 14.96
N ASP A 246 11.43 -32.58 14.99
CA ASP A 246 10.88 -33.55 14.03
C ASP A 246 9.33 -33.58 14.08
N PRO A 247 8.60 -33.37 12.96
CA PRO A 247 9.11 -32.92 11.67
C PRO A 247 9.57 -31.47 11.70
N LEU A 248 10.74 -31.20 11.12
CA LEU A 248 11.27 -29.85 10.93
C LEU A 248 10.33 -29.03 10.04
N ARG A 249 10.05 -27.79 10.44
CA ARG A 249 9.20 -26.85 9.70
C ARG A 249 9.99 -25.60 9.35
N VAL A 250 9.55 -24.92 8.30
CA VAL A 250 10.03 -23.59 7.94
C VAL A 250 8.86 -22.60 7.94
N SER A 251 9.08 -21.45 8.56
CA SER A 251 8.14 -20.34 8.56
C SER A 251 8.71 -19.15 7.78
N PHE A 252 7.91 -18.57 6.89
CA PHE A 252 8.30 -17.48 5.99
C PHE A 252 7.08 -16.60 5.64
N PRO A 253 7.25 -15.33 5.25
CA PRO A 253 6.14 -14.46 4.92
C PRO A 253 5.55 -14.80 3.54
N CYS A 254 4.22 -14.74 3.42
CA CYS A 254 3.55 -14.79 2.13
C CYS A 254 4.03 -13.63 1.24
N PRO A 255 4.45 -13.87 -0.01
CA PRO A 255 4.91 -12.81 -0.91
C PRO A 255 3.79 -11.89 -1.40
N THR A 256 2.52 -12.16 -1.07
CA THR A 256 1.39 -11.25 -1.41
C THR A 256 1.00 -10.38 -0.21
N CYS A 257 0.72 -11.00 0.94
CA CYS A 257 0.14 -10.32 2.10
C CYS A 257 1.02 -10.32 3.35
N HIS A 258 2.25 -10.86 3.30
CA HIS A 258 3.21 -10.92 4.40
C HIS A 258 2.81 -11.71 5.66
N GLN A 259 1.60 -12.28 5.70
CA GLN A 259 1.23 -13.29 6.70
C GLN A 259 2.25 -14.42 6.71
N ARG A 260 2.76 -14.76 7.90
CA ARG A 260 3.65 -15.91 8.06
C ARG A 260 2.91 -17.19 7.74
N ILE A 261 3.52 -17.98 6.85
CA ILE A 261 3.11 -19.32 6.48
C ILE A 261 4.11 -20.29 7.11
N ARG A 262 3.65 -21.47 7.51
CA ARG A 262 4.47 -22.53 8.08
C ARG A 262 4.24 -23.81 7.30
N VAL A 263 5.30 -24.43 6.81
CA VAL A 263 5.25 -25.66 5.99
C VAL A 263 6.28 -26.68 6.49
N PRO A 264 6.06 -28.00 6.27
CA PRO A 264 7.06 -29.01 6.58
C PRO A 264 8.27 -28.91 5.63
N VAL A 265 9.46 -29.25 6.14
CA VAL A 265 10.70 -29.31 5.37
C VAL A 265 10.84 -30.72 4.76
N ARG A 266 10.44 -30.88 3.50
CA ARG A 266 10.40 -32.20 2.83
C ARG A 266 10.57 -32.16 1.30
N GLY A 267 11.22 -31.13 0.76
CA GLY A 267 11.36 -30.92 -0.68
C GLY A 267 10.22 -30.09 -1.27
N ARG A 268 9.83 -30.41 -2.51
CA ARG A 268 8.81 -29.67 -3.26
C ARG A 268 7.42 -29.86 -2.70
N LEU A 269 6.70 -28.76 -2.52
CA LEU A 269 5.31 -28.76 -2.09
C LEU A 269 4.56 -27.51 -2.56
N ARG A 270 3.23 -27.57 -2.55
CA ARG A 270 2.36 -26.41 -2.72
C ARG A 270 1.81 -25.98 -1.35
N ALA A 271 1.85 -24.69 -1.09
CA ALA A 271 1.29 -24.09 0.11
C ALA A 271 0.26 -23.03 -0.30
N ARG A 272 -0.83 -22.94 0.45
CA ARG A 272 -1.82 -21.87 0.25
C ARG A 272 -1.80 -20.94 1.45
N CYS A 273 -1.68 -19.65 1.21
CA CYS A 273 -1.80 -18.67 2.28
C CYS A 273 -3.24 -18.68 2.82
N ALA A 274 -3.42 -18.95 4.11
CA ALA A 274 -4.75 -18.94 4.72
C ALA A 274 -5.41 -17.55 4.69
N LEU A 275 -4.61 -16.48 4.62
CA LEU A 275 -5.10 -15.10 4.68
C LEU A 275 -5.52 -14.57 3.30
N CYS A 276 -4.59 -14.52 2.35
CA CYS A 276 -4.85 -13.97 1.00
C CYS A 276 -5.13 -15.03 -0.07
N ARG A 277 -5.23 -16.31 0.32
CA ARG A 277 -5.49 -17.45 -0.57
C ARG A 277 -4.47 -17.70 -1.69
N THR A 278 -3.40 -16.90 -1.80
CA THR A 278 -2.31 -17.11 -2.77
C THR A 278 -1.73 -18.52 -2.65
N GLU A 279 -1.65 -19.21 -3.79
CA GLU A 279 -0.95 -20.48 -3.92
C GLU A 279 0.53 -20.24 -4.19
N LEU A 280 1.37 -20.98 -3.48
CA LEU A 280 2.81 -20.82 -3.47
C LEU A 280 3.47 -22.16 -3.75
N GLU A 281 4.31 -22.19 -4.77
CA GLU A 281 5.21 -23.32 -4.99
C GLU A 281 6.44 -23.14 -4.09
N CYS A 282 6.76 -24.17 -3.32
CA CYS A 282 7.88 -24.17 -2.38
C CYS A 282 8.81 -25.34 -2.69
N ASP A 283 10.08 -25.18 -2.37
CA ASP A 283 11.10 -26.24 -2.39
C ASP A 283 11.90 -26.12 -1.09
N THR A 284 11.64 -27.05 -0.16
CA THR A 284 12.02 -26.98 1.27
C THR A 284 13.10 -27.98 1.68
#